data_AF-A0A174YRH9-F1
#
_entry.id   AF-A0A174YRH9-F1
#
_cell.length_a   1.000
_cell.length_b   1.000
_cell.length_c   1.000
_cell.angle_alpha   90.00
_cell.angle_beta   90.00
_cell.angle_gamma   90.00
#
_symmetry.space_group_name_H-M   'P 1'
#
loop_
_entity.id
_entity.type
_entity.pdbx_description
1 polymer ?
#
loop_
_entity_poly.entity_id
_entity_poly.type
_entity_poly.pdbx_seq_one_letter_code
_entity_poly.pdbx_strand_id
1 'polypeptide(L)'
;MKQLKRKIFAFLVAACLICMNIVPAFADTTTDATAPAAADVRQEAQLTASYLMNSIDFSTYADTGVFYGVSRDLFLAIRSGYDCSNQLAAYLEFVKNNISEDGTININNGYNAKNYYISSYTYLIMILSASGIDATDFNGINVVSKFDKIINTFSVDDLSNNSMNIYHIGSVYSVVNAYRDTISNSDKVLADIKSALLAACTADGNGIDNWGNSTDSNGFVFPFFASLYDTDSDVKKAIDSAADYSKQTILTDGTSGYSVQYPTPGNTNSSGMNLAFFAQYNNPDVNTAVLYNSIVNKFKSVSGNGAYINTYTGQEDFKSATPDALQGIITYLYALESKTNPFDITADVKAIADAKNAPIEEPSTEPATEPSTDNEVSPATGDVNVYMYLLLAACAATFACVTVYNKKSAR
;
A
#
# COMPACT_ATOMS: atom_id res chain seq x y z
N MET A 1 -52.54 -45.50 -20.11
CA MET A 1 -51.65 -44.48 -20.71
C MET A 1 -51.90 -43.04 -20.24
N LYS A 2 -53.14 -42.50 -20.23
CA LYS A 2 -53.41 -41.10 -19.83
C LYS A 2 -53.00 -40.74 -18.39
N GLN A 3 -53.23 -41.64 -17.42
CA GLN A 3 -52.84 -41.38 -16.02
C GLN A 3 -51.33 -41.44 -15.79
N LEU A 4 -50.62 -42.35 -16.46
CA LEU A 4 -49.17 -42.47 -16.34
C LEU A 4 -48.46 -41.23 -16.90
N LYS A 5 -48.93 -40.70 -18.04
CA LYS A 5 -48.42 -39.45 -18.62
C LYS A 5 -48.63 -38.23 -17.70
N ARG A 6 -49.77 -38.16 -17.00
CA ARG A 6 -50.03 -37.09 -16.00
C ARG A 6 -49.10 -37.18 -14.78
N LYS A 7 -48.82 -38.39 -14.28
CA LYS A 7 -47.92 -38.57 -13.13
C LYS A 7 -46.47 -38.24 -13.47
N ILE A 8 -46.00 -38.62 -14.65
CA ILE A 8 -44.66 -38.29 -15.15
C ILE A 8 -44.53 -36.78 -15.36
N PHE A 9 -45.55 -36.12 -15.93
CA PHE A 9 -45.54 -34.67 -16.11
C PHE A 9 -45.52 -33.91 -14.78
N ALA A 10 -46.32 -34.33 -13.81
CA ALA A 10 -46.32 -33.74 -12.46
C ALA A 10 -44.98 -33.93 -11.74
N PHE A 11 -44.31 -35.08 -11.92
CA PHE A 11 -42.99 -35.33 -11.35
C PHE A 11 -41.91 -34.48 -12.01
N LEU A 12 -41.95 -34.29 -13.33
CA LEU A 12 -41.05 -33.39 -14.06
C LEU A 12 -41.22 -31.93 -13.65
N VAL A 13 -42.46 -31.47 -13.48
CA VAL A 13 -42.74 -30.10 -12.99
C VAL A 13 -42.25 -29.92 -11.55
N ALA A 14 -42.46 -30.91 -10.68
CA ALA A 14 -41.95 -30.87 -9.31
C ALA A 14 -40.41 -30.89 -9.27
N ALA A 15 -39.76 -31.71 -10.10
CA ALA A 15 -38.30 -31.74 -10.22
C ALA A 15 -37.75 -30.41 -10.76
N CYS A 16 -38.38 -29.80 -11.77
CA CYS A 16 -38.01 -28.48 -12.26
C CYS A 16 -38.20 -27.38 -11.21
N LEU A 17 -39.28 -27.41 -10.42
CA LEU A 17 -39.51 -26.46 -9.33
C LEU A 17 -38.49 -26.63 -8.20
N ILE A 18 -38.09 -27.87 -7.89
CA ILE A 18 -37.03 -28.13 -6.91
C ILE A 18 -35.68 -27.63 -7.44
N CYS A 19 -35.33 -27.93 -8.70
CA CYS A 19 -34.11 -27.41 -9.32
C CYS A 19 -34.10 -25.88 -9.41
N MET A 20 -35.23 -25.24 -9.73
CA MET A 20 -35.36 -23.77 -9.77
C MET A 20 -35.28 -23.11 -8.38
N ASN A 21 -35.51 -23.84 -7.29
CA ASN A 21 -35.33 -23.35 -5.91
C ASN A 21 -33.95 -23.69 -5.33
N ILE A 22 -33.24 -24.67 -5.89
CA ILE A 22 -31.89 -25.04 -5.47
C ILE A 22 -30.82 -24.21 -6.20
N VAL A 23 -31.06 -23.84 -7.47
CA VAL A 23 -30.10 -23.03 -8.25
C VAL A 23 -29.87 -21.62 -7.66
N PRO A 24 -30.86 -20.89 -7.10
CA PRO A 24 -30.62 -19.63 -6.39
C PRO A 24 -30.04 -19.81 -4.98
N ALA A 25 -30.08 -21.02 -4.41
CA ALA A 25 -29.51 -21.29 -3.09
C ALA A 25 -28.01 -21.64 -3.16
N PHE A 26 -27.50 -21.97 -4.36
CA PHE A 26 -26.08 -22.17 -4.65
C PHE A 26 -25.49 -21.10 -5.57
N ALA A 27 -26.32 -20.22 -6.15
CA ALA A 27 -25.87 -19.01 -6.80
C ALA A 27 -25.83 -17.89 -5.76
N ASP A 28 -24.61 -17.49 -5.45
CA ASP A 28 -24.27 -16.19 -4.87
C ASP A 28 -24.54 -16.00 -3.37
N THR A 29 -23.62 -16.53 -2.56
CA THR A 29 -23.28 -15.93 -1.27
C THR A 29 -22.00 -15.12 -1.36
N THR A 30 -21.68 -14.52 -2.52
CA THR A 30 -20.92 -13.28 -2.44
C THR A 30 -21.92 -12.26 -1.93
N THR A 31 -21.94 -12.06 -0.62
CA THR A 31 -22.55 -10.83 -0.10
C THR A 31 -21.89 -9.71 -0.88
N ASP A 32 -22.64 -8.99 -1.71
CA ASP A 32 -22.24 -7.71 -2.29
C ASP A 32 -21.87 -6.81 -1.10
N ALA A 33 -20.61 -6.93 -0.66
CA ALA A 33 -20.09 -6.10 0.39
C ALA A 33 -19.97 -4.73 -0.25
N THR A 34 -20.84 -3.81 0.18
CA THR A 34 -20.75 -2.42 -0.23
C THR A 34 -19.32 -1.95 0.00
N ALA A 35 -18.67 -1.45 -1.05
CA ALA A 35 -17.34 -0.90 -0.92
C ALA A 35 -17.34 0.19 0.17
N PRO A 36 -16.45 0.12 1.17
CA PRO A 36 -16.33 1.17 2.18
C PRO A 36 -15.95 2.50 1.53
N ALA A 37 -16.33 3.62 2.14
CA ALA A 37 -15.91 4.92 1.65
C ALA A 37 -14.39 5.06 1.83
N ALA A 38 -13.71 5.72 0.88
CA ALA A 38 -12.26 5.96 0.96
C ALA A 38 -11.86 6.69 2.26
N ALA A 39 -12.72 7.55 2.80
CA ALA A 39 -12.48 8.23 4.08
C ALA A 39 -12.41 7.25 5.27
N ASP A 40 -13.24 6.20 5.28
CA ASP A 40 -13.25 5.19 6.34
C ASP A 40 -12.00 4.31 6.26
N VAL A 41 -11.62 3.90 5.05
CA VAL A 41 -10.38 3.14 4.81
C VAL A 41 -9.15 3.99 5.18
N ARG A 42 -9.17 5.30 4.88
CA ARG A 42 -8.10 6.22 5.28
C ARG A 42 -8.00 6.34 6.80
N GLN A 43 -9.13 6.47 7.48
CA GLN A 43 -9.15 6.51 8.93
C GLN A 43 -8.56 5.21 9.51
N GLU A 44 -8.93 4.05 8.97
CA GLU A 44 -8.35 2.77 9.40
C GLU A 44 -6.84 2.74 9.18
N ALA A 45 -6.36 3.11 7.99
CA ALA A 45 -4.93 3.17 7.68
C ALA A 45 -4.17 4.06 8.67
N GLN A 46 -4.70 5.24 8.98
CA GLN A 46 -4.09 6.20 9.92
C GLN A 46 -4.10 5.69 11.37
N LEU A 47 -5.17 5.01 11.80
CA LEU A 47 -5.23 4.38 13.12
C LEU A 47 -4.19 3.26 13.25
N THR A 48 -4.06 2.43 12.23
CA THR A 48 -3.08 1.34 12.20
C THR A 48 -1.65 1.86 12.15
N ALA A 49 -1.38 2.89 11.34
CA ALA A 49 -0.10 3.58 11.34
C ALA A 49 0.22 4.19 12.71
N SER A 50 -0.74 4.87 13.34
CA SER A 50 -0.59 5.44 14.69
C SER A 50 -0.20 4.38 15.71
N TYR A 51 -0.84 3.20 15.68
CA TYR A 51 -0.48 2.10 16.58
C TYR A 51 0.99 1.66 16.39
N LEU A 52 1.42 1.45 15.14
CA LEU A 52 2.80 1.08 14.83
C LEU A 52 3.79 2.16 15.29
N MET A 53 3.53 3.42 14.96
CA MET A 53 4.41 4.55 15.29
C MET A 53 4.55 4.77 16.80
N ASN A 54 3.55 4.38 17.59
CA ASN A 54 3.61 4.43 19.07
C ASN A 54 4.21 3.16 19.70
N SER A 55 4.40 2.10 18.92
CA SER A 55 4.98 0.82 19.38
C SER A 55 6.48 0.70 19.12
N ILE A 56 7.06 1.66 18.40
CA ILE A 56 8.47 1.66 17.97
C ILE A 56 9.25 2.72 18.74
N ASP A 57 10.44 2.35 19.19
CA ASP A 57 11.45 3.31 19.66
C ASP A 57 12.33 3.74 18.49
N PHE A 58 12.20 5.00 18.08
CA PHE A 58 12.95 5.58 16.95
C PHE A 58 14.32 6.13 17.34
N SER A 59 14.70 6.07 18.62
CA SER A 59 15.93 6.68 19.12
C SER A 59 17.16 5.77 19.01
N THR A 60 16.96 4.45 18.96
CA THR A 60 18.07 3.48 18.89
C THR A 60 17.70 2.23 18.09
N TYR A 61 18.62 1.74 17.25
CA TYR A 61 18.43 0.48 16.51
C TYR A 61 19.64 -0.44 16.72
N ALA A 62 19.34 -1.69 17.09
CA ALA A 62 20.37 -2.66 17.47
C ALA A 62 21.18 -3.18 16.26
N ASP A 63 20.51 -3.37 15.12
CA ASP A 63 21.07 -3.96 13.91
C ASP A 63 20.29 -3.57 12.65
N THR A 64 20.83 -3.96 11.49
CA THR A 64 20.25 -3.71 10.16
C THR A 64 18.84 -4.28 9.98
N GLY A 65 18.50 -5.39 10.64
CA GLY A 65 17.16 -6.00 10.55
C GLY A 65 16.10 -5.17 11.28
N VAL A 66 16.43 -4.67 12.48
CA VAL A 66 15.58 -3.73 13.22
C VAL A 66 15.43 -2.42 12.44
N PHE A 67 16.53 -1.87 11.95
CA PHE A 67 16.50 -0.63 11.16
C PHE A 67 15.62 -0.76 9.91
N TYR A 68 15.76 -1.86 9.15
CA TYR A 68 14.90 -2.15 8.02
C TYR A 68 13.41 -2.21 8.41
N GLY A 69 13.06 -2.99 9.45
CA GLY A 69 11.67 -3.15 9.87
C GLY A 69 11.02 -1.83 10.26
N VAL A 70 11.72 -1.02 11.07
CA VAL A 70 11.27 0.32 11.46
C VAL A 70 11.15 1.25 10.24
N SER A 71 12.10 1.19 9.31
CA SER A 71 12.06 2.02 8.09
C SER A 71 10.87 1.66 7.21
N ARG A 72 10.57 0.37 7.03
CA ARG A 72 9.38 -0.09 6.31
C ARG A 72 8.11 0.44 6.97
N ASP A 73 7.99 0.29 8.28
CA ASP A 73 6.77 0.67 9.01
C ASP A 73 6.56 2.19 9.00
N LEU A 74 7.64 2.98 9.09
CA LEU A 74 7.59 4.44 8.93
C LEU A 74 7.20 4.85 7.51
N PHE A 75 7.73 4.18 6.48
CA PHE A 75 7.32 4.42 5.09
C PHE A 75 5.82 4.15 4.90
N LEU A 76 5.30 3.04 5.44
CA LEU A 76 3.86 2.75 5.42
C LEU A 76 3.06 3.83 6.16
N ALA A 77 3.54 4.32 7.31
CA ALA A 77 2.88 5.40 8.04
C ALA A 77 2.80 6.70 7.20
N ILE A 78 3.88 7.08 6.52
CA ILE A 78 3.87 8.22 5.59
C ILE A 78 2.82 8.00 4.48
N ARG A 79 2.82 6.81 3.85
CA ARG A 79 1.87 6.50 2.76
C ARG A 79 0.42 6.44 3.21
N SER A 80 0.15 6.10 4.48
CA SER A 80 -1.20 6.15 5.07
C SER A 80 -1.76 7.56 5.22
N GLY A 81 -0.90 8.59 5.13
CA GLY A 81 -1.26 9.98 5.41
C GLY A 81 -1.41 10.27 6.90
N TYR A 82 -0.84 9.43 7.78
CA TYR A 82 -0.73 9.71 9.21
C TYR A 82 0.36 10.74 9.46
N ASP A 83 0.10 11.72 10.33
CA ASP A 83 1.11 12.69 10.76
C ASP A 83 2.12 12.01 11.70
N CYS A 84 3.22 11.56 11.12
CA CYS A 84 4.36 10.95 11.80
C CYS A 84 5.55 11.91 11.92
N SER A 85 5.33 13.23 11.89
CA SER A 85 6.42 14.23 11.85
C SER A 85 7.42 14.08 13.00
N ASN A 86 6.96 13.72 14.20
CA ASN A 86 7.84 13.50 15.36
C ASN A 86 8.69 12.23 15.19
N GLN A 87 8.10 11.14 14.72
CA GLN A 87 8.78 9.87 14.48
C GLN A 87 9.77 9.99 13.32
N LEU A 88 9.39 10.69 12.25
CA LEU A 88 10.27 11.01 11.14
C LEU A 88 11.47 11.83 11.61
N ALA A 89 11.26 12.86 12.44
CA ALA A 89 12.35 13.66 12.99
C ALA A 89 13.32 12.81 13.84
N ALA A 90 12.80 11.93 14.70
CA ALA A 90 13.62 11.02 15.51
C ALA A 90 14.40 10.02 14.64
N TYR A 91 13.75 9.43 13.63
CA TYR A 91 14.37 8.54 12.66
C TYR A 91 15.52 9.22 11.91
N LEU A 92 15.29 10.42 11.39
CA LEU A 92 16.30 11.16 10.64
C LEU A 92 17.45 11.63 11.53
N GLU A 93 17.18 11.99 12.78
CA GLU A 93 18.21 12.32 13.77
C GLU A 93 19.09 11.10 14.06
N PHE A 94 18.50 9.91 14.22
CA PHE A 94 19.27 8.67 14.31
C PHE A 94 20.15 8.48 13.07
N VAL A 95 19.60 8.61 11.86
CA VAL A 95 20.35 8.41 10.62
C VAL A 95 21.52 9.39 10.53
N LYS A 96 21.29 10.68 10.80
CA LYS A 96 22.34 11.72 10.82
C LYS A 96 23.49 11.38 11.76
N ASN A 97 23.17 10.89 12.96
CA ASN A 97 24.18 10.54 13.96
C ASN A 97 24.95 9.25 13.64
N ASN A 98 24.47 8.43 12.70
CA ASN A 98 25.04 7.13 12.38
C ASN A 98 25.52 7.00 10.94
N ILE A 99 25.35 8.00 10.07
CA ILE A 99 25.83 7.95 8.69
C ILE A 99 27.20 8.63 8.56
N SER A 100 28.15 7.92 7.94
CA SER A 100 29.48 8.43 7.60
C SER A 100 29.43 9.33 6.36
N GLU A 101 30.47 10.14 6.16
CA GLU A 101 30.63 11.02 4.98
C GLU A 101 30.54 10.26 3.64
N ASP A 102 30.97 8.98 3.60
CA ASP A 102 30.90 8.14 2.41
C ASP A 102 29.49 7.53 2.17
N GLY A 103 28.52 7.88 3.01
CA GLY A 103 27.16 7.35 3.00
C GLY A 103 26.97 6.04 3.75
N THR A 104 28.01 5.49 4.38
CA THR A 104 27.86 4.24 5.16
C THR A 104 27.03 4.47 6.41
N ILE A 105 25.93 3.74 6.55
CA ILE A 105 25.14 3.68 7.78
C ILE A 105 25.86 2.75 8.79
N ASN A 106 26.39 3.32 9.87
CA ASN A 106 27.15 2.63 10.91
C ASN A 106 26.24 1.93 11.92
N ILE A 107 25.56 0.88 11.47
CA ILE A 107 24.73 0.00 12.32
C ILE A 107 25.33 -1.40 12.27
N ASN A 108 25.19 -2.16 13.36
CA ASN A 108 25.65 -3.54 13.40
C ASN A 108 25.00 -4.38 12.30
N ASN A 109 25.82 -5.16 11.60
CA ASN A 109 25.32 -6.18 10.69
C ASN A 109 24.69 -7.31 11.51
N GLY A 110 23.36 -7.41 11.45
CA GLY A 110 22.61 -8.48 12.11
C GLY A 110 22.66 -9.81 11.35
N TYR A 111 21.82 -10.76 11.76
CA TYR A 111 21.55 -11.98 10.99
C TYR A 111 21.00 -11.63 9.60
N ASN A 112 21.34 -12.39 8.54
CA ASN A 112 21.01 -12.06 7.14
C ASN A 112 21.49 -10.67 6.66
N ALA A 113 22.70 -10.25 7.09
CA ALA A 113 23.25 -8.93 6.84
C ALA A 113 23.10 -8.41 5.40
N LYS A 114 23.29 -9.25 4.37
CA LYS A 114 23.21 -8.81 2.96
C LYS A 114 21.81 -8.30 2.58
N ASN A 115 20.74 -9.00 2.99
CA ASN A 115 19.35 -8.66 2.66
C ASN A 115 18.93 -7.36 3.33
N TYR A 116 19.20 -7.27 4.64
CA TYR A 116 18.79 -6.12 5.43
C TYR A 116 19.66 -4.90 5.16
N TYR A 117 20.92 -5.08 4.76
CA TYR A 117 21.79 -3.97 4.41
C TYR A 117 21.26 -3.21 3.19
N ILE A 118 21.00 -3.89 2.07
CA ILE A 118 20.45 -3.21 0.88
C ILE A 118 19.04 -2.65 1.14
N SER A 119 18.20 -3.39 1.88
CA SER A 119 16.86 -2.94 2.24
C SER A 119 16.86 -1.71 3.15
N SER A 120 17.87 -1.57 4.01
CA SER A 120 18.05 -0.39 4.87
C SER A 120 18.23 0.88 4.04
N TYR A 121 19.12 0.86 3.04
CA TYR A 121 19.27 1.99 2.12
C TYR A 121 18.02 2.21 1.27
N THR A 122 17.40 1.13 0.81
CA THR A 122 16.21 1.19 -0.02
C THR A 122 15.08 1.94 0.70
N TYR A 123 14.73 1.52 1.93
CA TYR A 123 13.67 2.17 2.68
C TYR A 123 14.08 3.57 3.20
N LEU A 124 15.35 3.81 3.52
CA LEU A 124 15.83 5.16 3.82
C LEU A 124 15.57 6.10 2.63
N ILE A 125 15.93 5.69 1.42
CA ILE A 125 15.68 6.48 0.20
C ILE A 125 14.17 6.70 0.00
N MET A 126 13.36 5.65 0.13
CA MET A 126 11.91 5.75 0.00
C MET A 126 11.29 6.71 1.02
N ILE A 127 11.75 6.71 2.29
CA ILE A 127 11.30 7.65 3.33
C ILE A 127 11.70 9.08 2.98
N LEU A 128 12.96 9.31 2.59
CA LEU A 128 13.47 10.62 2.21
C LEU A 128 12.63 11.18 1.05
N SER A 129 12.46 10.41 -0.02
CA SER A 129 11.66 10.81 -1.19
C SER A 129 10.21 11.10 -0.82
N ALA A 130 9.53 10.17 -0.12
CA ALA A 130 8.12 10.34 0.25
C ALA A 130 7.89 11.49 1.26
N SER A 131 8.95 11.95 1.94
CA SER A 131 8.94 13.09 2.85
C SER A 131 9.41 14.40 2.19
N GLY A 132 9.68 14.40 0.88
CA GLY A 132 10.16 15.58 0.14
C GLY A 132 11.62 15.96 0.41
N ILE A 133 12.44 15.02 0.90
CA ILE A 133 13.85 15.23 1.23
C ILE A 133 14.74 14.62 0.14
N ASP A 134 15.70 15.40 -0.36
CA ASP A 134 16.62 14.95 -1.42
C ASP A 134 17.62 13.91 -0.90
N ALA A 135 17.42 12.65 -1.27
CA ALA A 135 18.34 11.55 -0.92
C ALA A 135 19.70 11.64 -1.63
N THR A 136 19.85 12.48 -2.67
CA THR A 136 21.14 12.75 -3.31
C THR A 136 21.97 13.77 -2.54
N ASP A 137 21.35 14.48 -1.58
CA ASP A 137 21.98 15.48 -0.73
C ASP A 137 21.34 15.51 0.67
N PHE A 138 21.39 14.37 1.36
CA PHE A 138 20.94 14.29 2.74
C PHE A 138 22.04 14.82 3.67
N ASN A 139 21.95 16.10 4.03
CA ASN A 139 22.94 16.76 4.89
C ASN A 139 24.37 16.70 4.33
N GLY A 140 24.53 16.95 3.02
CA GLY A 140 25.81 16.85 2.32
C GLY A 140 26.22 15.42 1.94
N ILE A 141 25.38 14.42 2.20
CA ILE A 141 25.67 13.01 1.96
C ILE A 141 24.76 12.46 0.86
N ASN A 142 25.37 11.89 -0.18
CA ASN A 142 24.65 11.28 -1.28
C ASN A 142 24.35 9.80 -0.98
N VAL A 143 23.19 9.55 -0.37
CA VAL A 143 22.72 8.20 0.00
C VAL A 143 22.47 7.35 -1.25
N VAL A 144 21.95 7.96 -2.32
CA VAL A 144 21.71 7.27 -3.61
C VAL A 144 23.01 6.76 -4.23
N SER A 145 24.11 7.52 -4.15
CA SER A 145 25.42 7.08 -4.64
C SER A 145 25.98 5.90 -3.84
N LYS A 146 25.73 5.84 -2.53
CA LYS A 146 26.09 4.67 -1.73
C LYS A 146 25.28 3.45 -2.14
N PHE A 147 23.96 3.62 -2.31
CA PHE A 147 23.08 2.57 -2.81
C PHE A 147 23.50 2.07 -4.21
N ASP A 148 23.82 2.98 -5.14
CA ASP A 148 24.31 2.69 -6.49
C ASP A 148 25.53 1.74 -6.47
N LYS A 149 26.52 2.05 -5.62
CA LYS A 149 27.70 1.20 -5.43
C LYS A 149 27.35 -0.18 -4.88
N ILE A 150 26.33 -0.28 -4.02
CA ILE A 150 25.90 -1.55 -3.41
C ILE A 150 25.17 -2.39 -4.46
N ILE A 151 24.12 -1.87 -5.09
CA ILE A 151 23.27 -2.63 -6.01
C ILE A 151 24.05 -3.13 -7.23
N ASN A 152 25.04 -2.37 -7.72
CA ASN A 152 25.90 -2.80 -8.82
C ASN A 152 26.84 -3.99 -8.47
N THR A 153 26.92 -4.39 -7.20
CA THR A 153 27.64 -5.62 -6.79
C THR A 153 26.77 -6.88 -6.82
N PHE A 154 25.46 -6.74 -7.02
CA PHE A 154 24.54 -7.87 -7.03
C PHE A 154 24.43 -8.48 -8.43
N SER A 155 24.50 -9.80 -8.50
CA SER A 155 24.10 -10.60 -9.66
C SER A 155 22.61 -10.95 -9.62
N VAL A 156 22.08 -11.52 -10.70
CA VAL A 156 20.73 -12.10 -10.72
C VAL A 156 20.59 -13.17 -9.63
N ASP A 157 21.61 -14.01 -9.42
CA ASP A 157 21.60 -15.05 -8.40
C ASP A 157 21.57 -14.47 -6.98
N ASP A 158 22.25 -13.33 -6.78
CA ASP A 158 22.21 -12.59 -5.51
C ASP A 158 20.83 -11.99 -5.22
N LEU A 159 20.12 -11.56 -6.26
CA LEU A 159 18.79 -10.95 -6.17
C LEU A 159 17.68 -12.00 -6.13
N SER A 160 17.93 -13.21 -6.63
CA SER A 160 16.99 -14.31 -6.61
C SER A 160 16.81 -14.91 -5.22
N ASN A 161 15.75 -15.72 -5.07
CA ASN A 161 15.41 -16.39 -3.81
C ASN A 161 16.47 -17.38 -3.29
N ASN A 162 17.56 -17.62 -4.05
CA ASN A 162 18.67 -18.46 -3.65
C ASN A 162 19.66 -17.76 -2.69
N SER A 163 19.71 -16.42 -2.71
CA SER A 163 20.73 -15.65 -1.97
C SER A 163 20.13 -14.51 -1.16
N MET A 164 19.06 -13.89 -1.64
CA MET A 164 18.30 -12.87 -0.93
C MET A 164 16.85 -13.32 -0.81
N ASN A 165 16.23 -13.05 0.34
CA ASN A 165 14.80 -13.28 0.47
C ASN A 165 14.05 -12.39 -0.54
N ILE A 166 13.22 -13.01 -1.38
CA ILE A 166 12.50 -12.34 -2.47
C ILE A 166 11.61 -11.19 -2.00
N TYR A 167 11.21 -11.14 -0.72
CA TYR A 167 10.47 -10.02 -0.14
C TYR A 167 11.17 -8.66 -0.28
N HIS A 168 12.50 -8.64 -0.49
CA HIS A 168 13.26 -7.40 -0.59
C HIS A 168 13.37 -6.86 -2.03
N ILE A 169 13.16 -7.66 -3.07
CA ILE A 169 13.44 -7.21 -4.45
C ILE A 169 12.48 -6.12 -4.93
N GLY A 170 11.24 -6.11 -4.43
CA GLY A 170 10.22 -5.15 -4.85
C GLY A 170 10.58 -3.71 -4.46
N SER A 171 11.01 -3.49 -3.22
CA SER A 171 11.41 -2.15 -2.78
C SER A 171 12.68 -1.69 -3.51
N VAL A 172 13.63 -2.62 -3.75
CA VAL A 172 14.83 -2.33 -4.55
C VAL A 172 14.45 -1.90 -5.96
N TYR A 173 13.51 -2.59 -6.61
CA TYR A 173 12.97 -2.19 -7.91
C TYR A 173 12.43 -0.76 -7.89
N SER A 174 11.62 -0.41 -6.88
CA SER A 174 11.05 0.94 -6.76
C SER A 174 12.12 2.03 -6.73
N VAL A 175 13.16 1.86 -5.91
CA VAL A 175 14.27 2.83 -5.83
C VAL A 175 15.06 2.90 -7.13
N VAL A 176 15.41 1.76 -7.74
CA VAL A 176 16.17 1.73 -8.99
C VAL A 176 15.37 2.38 -10.13
N ASN A 177 14.07 2.11 -10.20
CA ASN A 177 13.19 2.67 -11.23
C ASN A 177 13.04 4.19 -11.07
N ALA A 178 12.83 4.67 -9.83
CA ALA A 178 12.66 6.09 -9.55
C ALA A 178 13.95 6.91 -9.75
N TYR A 179 15.11 6.33 -9.45
CA TYR A 179 16.43 6.94 -9.63
C TYR A 179 17.16 6.45 -10.89
N ARG A 180 16.41 6.01 -11.91
CA ARG A 180 16.97 5.44 -13.15
C ARG A 180 18.04 6.30 -13.84
N ASP A 181 17.92 7.62 -13.74
CA ASP A 181 18.84 8.57 -14.38
C ASP A 181 20.08 8.88 -13.51
N THR A 182 20.06 8.46 -12.24
CA THR A 182 21.15 8.67 -11.27
C THR A 182 21.95 7.40 -11.01
N ILE A 183 21.31 6.23 -11.06
CA ILE A 183 21.94 4.94 -10.80
C ILE A 183 22.74 4.47 -12.01
N SER A 184 23.98 4.06 -11.78
CA SER A 184 24.86 3.52 -12.79
C SER A 184 24.32 2.17 -13.30
N ASN A 185 24.31 1.99 -14.63
CA ASN A 185 23.80 0.78 -15.28
C ASN A 185 22.35 0.42 -14.90
N SER A 186 21.50 1.41 -14.61
CA SER A 186 20.12 1.22 -14.16
C SER A 186 19.32 0.26 -15.05
N ASP A 187 19.40 0.37 -16.37
CA ASP A 187 18.72 -0.54 -17.31
C ASP A 187 19.12 -2.00 -17.10
N LYS A 188 20.43 -2.27 -16.87
CA LYS A 188 20.92 -3.61 -16.57
C LYS A 188 20.40 -4.08 -15.21
N VAL A 189 20.48 -3.24 -14.19
CA VAL A 189 20.01 -3.57 -12.83
C VAL A 189 18.51 -3.88 -12.83
N LEU A 190 17.69 -3.10 -13.53
CA LEU A 190 16.25 -3.34 -13.68
C LEU A 190 15.98 -4.67 -14.41
N ALA A 191 16.76 -4.98 -15.46
CA ALA A 191 16.67 -6.25 -16.16
C ALA A 191 17.06 -7.44 -15.27
N ASP A 192 18.08 -7.28 -14.42
CA ASP A 192 18.51 -8.31 -13.47
C ASP A 192 17.45 -8.55 -12.37
N ILE A 193 16.87 -7.47 -11.81
CA ILE A 193 15.78 -7.57 -10.83
C ILE A 193 14.56 -8.27 -11.44
N LYS A 194 14.18 -7.91 -12.67
CA LYS A 194 13.11 -8.60 -13.40
C LYS A 194 13.42 -10.07 -13.59
N SER A 195 14.64 -10.40 -14.00
CA SER A 195 15.07 -11.79 -14.19
C SER A 195 15.00 -12.58 -12.88
N ALA A 196 15.40 -11.98 -11.75
CA ALA A 196 15.27 -12.58 -10.43
C ALA A 196 13.81 -12.79 -10.00
N LEU A 197 12.92 -11.83 -10.26
CA LEU A 197 11.47 -11.97 -10.02
C LEU A 197 10.90 -13.16 -10.79
N LEU A 198 11.17 -13.22 -12.11
CA LEU A 198 10.65 -14.28 -12.97
C LEU A 198 11.26 -15.65 -12.63
N ALA A 199 12.53 -15.70 -12.25
CA ALA A 199 13.19 -16.93 -11.80
C ALA A 199 12.63 -17.45 -10.46
N ALA A 200 12.10 -16.57 -9.61
CA ALA A 200 11.43 -16.96 -8.38
C ALA A 200 9.99 -17.46 -8.61
N CYS A 201 9.41 -17.23 -9.79
CA CYS A 201 8.08 -17.73 -10.13
C CYS A 201 8.13 -19.21 -10.55
N THR A 202 7.14 -19.99 -10.12
CA THR A 202 7.09 -21.42 -10.43
C THR A 202 6.65 -21.70 -11.86
N ALA A 203 7.16 -22.81 -12.40
CA ALA A 203 6.78 -23.28 -13.74
C ALA A 203 5.30 -23.70 -13.84
N ASP A 204 4.66 -24.06 -12.73
CA ASP A 204 3.24 -24.43 -12.67
C ASP A 204 2.31 -23.21 -12.58
N GLY A 205 2.86 -21.99 -12.51
CA GLY A 205 2.08 -20.75 -12.56
C GLY A 205 1.51 -20.30 -11.22
N ASN A 206 1.90 -20.90 -10.09
CA ASN A 206 1.39 -20.52 -8.77
C ASN A 206 1.94 -19.18 -8.23
N GLY A 207 2.77 -18.49 -9.01
CA GLY A 207 3.46 -17.27 -8.58
C GLY A 207 4.80 -17.58 -7.92
N ILE A 208 5.17 -16.79 -6.91
CA ILE A 208 6.50 -16.83 -6.29
C ILE A 208 6.62 -18.06 -5.37
N ASP A 209 7.69 -18.84 -5.54
CA ASP A 209 8.09 -19.90 -4.61
C ASP A 209 9.10 -19.37 -3.60
N ASN A 210 8.64 -19.23 -2.36
CA ASN A 210 9.49 -18.88 -1.24
C ASN A 210 9.15 -19.74 -0.03
N TRP A 211 9.82 -20.88 0.06
CA TRP A 211 9.46 -21.98 0.97
C TRP A 211 8.03 -22.50 0.69
N GLY A 212 7.67 -22.57 -0.58
CA GLY A 212 6.35 -22.90 -1.08
C GLY A 212 5.64 -21.70 -1.73
N ASN A 213 4.60 -21.99 -2.51
CA ASN A 213 3.76 -20.97 -3.12
C ASN A 213 2.81 -20.37 -2.07
N SER A 214 3.16 -19.20 -1.54
CA SER A 214 2.35 -18.50 -0.55
C SER A 214 1.67 -17.26 -1.12
N THR A 215 0.43 -17.04 -0.69
CA THR A 215 -0.31 -15.80 -0.95
C THR A 215 0.47 -14.59 -0.42
N ASP A 216 1.18 -14.78 0.69
CA ASP A 216 2.03 -13.79 1.35
C ASP A 216 3.13 -13.29 0.40
N SER A 217 3.86 -14.20 -0.25
CA SER A 217 4.92 -13.83 -1.20
C SER A 217 4.39 -13.09 -2.41
N ASN A 218 3.28 -13.57 -2.98
CA ASN A 218 2.65 -12.91 -4.12
C ASN A 218 2.19 -11.50 -3.74
N GLY A 219 1.47 -11.36 -2.62
CA GLY A 219 0.90 -10.08 -2.21
C GLY A 219 1.88 -9.07 -1.63
N PHE A 220 3.03 -9.51 -1.14
CA PHE A 220 4.06 -8.59 -0.68
C PHE A 220 4.92 -8.07 -1.85
N VAL A 221 5.31 -8.96 -2.78
CA VAL A 221 6.33 -8.63 -3.80
C VAL A 221 5.72 -8.00 -5.04
N PHE A 222 4.69 -8.62 -5.63
CA PHE A 222 4.18 -8.17 -6.92
C PHE A 222 3.72 -6.71 -6.92
N PRO A 223 3.02 -6.18 -5.88
CA PRO A 223 2.58 -4.80 -5.92
C PRO A 223 3.67 -3.78 -6.25
N PHE A 224 4.94 -4.01 -5.90
CA PHE A 224 6.04 -3.10 -6.28
C PHE A 224 6.30 -3.01 -7.79
N PHE A 225 5.88 -4.02 -8.56
CA PHE A 225 6.09 -4.13 -10.01
C PHE A 225 4.89 -3.67 -10.84
N ALA A 226 3.94 -2.94 -10.26
CA ALA A 226 2.72 -2.50 -10.94
C ALA A 226 2.99 -1.70 -12.23
N SER A 227 4.05 -0.89 -12.27
CA SER A 227 4.47 -0.14 -13.46
C SER A 227 4.83 -1.03 -14.67
N LEU A 228 5.19 -2.30 -14.43
CA LEU A 228 5.51 -3.26 -15.47
C LEU A 228 4.29 -4.03 -15.99
N TYR A 229 3.15 -3.97 -15.29
CA TYR A 229 2.00 -4.82 -15.58
C TYR A 229 1.44 -4.63 -17.00
N ASP A 230 1.37 -3.39 -17.49
CA ASP A 230 0.88 -3.09 -18.84
C ASP A 230 2.01 -2.95 -19.87
N THR A 231 3.27 -3.03 -19.45
CA THR A 231 4.44 -2.72 -20.30
C THR A 231 5.37 -3.91 -20.54
N ASP A 232 5.31 -4.95 -19.72
CA ASP A 232 6.12 -6.17 -19.84
C ASP A 232 5.23 -7.42 -19.80
N SER A 233 5.19 -8.15 -20.92
CA SER A 233 4.30 -9.30 -21.08
C SER A 233 4.65 -10.49 -20.19
N ASP A 234 5.93 -10.66 -19.84
CA ASP A 234 6.37 -11.79 -19.00
C ASP A 234 6.01 -11.52 -17.54
N VAL A 235 6.22 -10.27 -17.08
CA VAL A 235 5.79 -9.83 -15.74
C VAL A 235 4.27 -9.86 -15.63
N LYS A 236 3.54 -9.39 -16.65
CA LYS A 236 2.08 -9.51 -16.70
C LYS A 236 1.62 -10.96 -16.56
N LYS A 237 2.19 -11.88 -17.35
CA LYS A 237 1.85 -13.29 -17.29
C LYS A 237 2.12 -13.89 -15.91
N ALA A 238 3.22 -13.53 -15.26
CA ALA A 238 3.55 -13.97 -13.91
C ALA A 238 2.51 -13.48 -12.89
N ILE A 239 2.12 -12.19 -12.97
CA ILE A 239 1.09 -11.59 -12.10
C ILE A 239 -0.27 -12.24 -12.34
N ASP A 240 -0.70 -12.40 -13.59
CA ASP A 240 -2.00 -13.01 -13.92
C ASP A 240 -2.07 -14.46 -13.39
N SER A 241 -0.99 -15.23 -13.54
CA SER A 241 -0.93 -16.60 -13.03
C SER A 241 -0.95 -16.65 -11.50
N ALA A 242 -0.19 -15.75 -10.85
CA ALA A 242 -0.22 -15.59 -9.40
C ALA A 242 -1.60 -15.18 -8.89
N ALA A 243 -2.35 -14.36 -9.64
CA ALA A 243 -3.72 -13.96 -9.31
C ALA A 243 -4.67 -15.16 -9.32
N ASP A 244 -4.59 -16.01 -10.34
CA ASP A 244 -5.41 -17.22 -10.45
C ASP A 244 -5.13 -18.21 -9.32
N TYR A 245 -3.88 -18.30 -8.87
CA TYR A 245 -3.51 -19.09 -7.70
C TYR A 245 -3.99 -18.46 -6.39
N SER A 246 -3.67 -17.19 -6.13
CA SER A 246 -4.03 -16.48 -4.89
C SER A 246 -5.55 -16.34 -4.70
N LYS A 247 -6.34 -16.41 -5.77
CA LYS A 247 -7.81 -16.47 -5.70
C LYS A 247 -8.30 -17.73 -4.99
N GLN A 248 -7.59 -18.85 -5.14
CA GLN A 248 -7.95 -20.15 -4.57
C GLN A 248 -7.66 -20.22 -3.06
N THR A 249 -6.87 -19.30 -2.51
CA THR A 249 -6.57 -19.24 -1.07
C THR A 249 -7.57 -18.40 -0.29
N ILE A 250 -8.49 -17.70 -0.99
CA ILE A 250 -9.60 -16.95 -0.39
C ILE A 250 -10.64 -17.95 0.14
N LEU A 251 -10.94 -17.83 1.43
CA LEU A 251 -11.90 -18.65 2.14
C LEU A 251 -13.32 -18.08 2.01
N THR A 252 -14.31 -18.90 2.33
CA THR A 252 -15.74 -18.53 2.22
C THR A 252 -16.14 -17.32 3.07
N ASP A 253 -15.34 -16.97 4.08
CA ASP A 253 -15.56 -15.82 4.95
C ASP A 253 -14.80 -14.56 4.52
N GLY A 254 -14.18 -14.58 3.33
CA GLY A 254 -13.41 -13.49 2.75
C GLY A 254 -11.96 -13.40 3.23
N THR A 255 -11.57 -14.15 4.25
CA THR A 255 -10.16 -14.19 4.71
C THR A 255 -9.33 -15.06 3.78
N SER A 256 -7.99 -14.99 3.86
CA SER A 256 -7.09 -15.80 3.04
C SER A 256 -6.21 -16.71 3.89
N GLY A 257 -6.03 -17.95 3.41
CA GLY A 257 -5.05 -18.89 3.92
C GLY A 257 -3.67 -18.72 3.27
N TYR A 258 -2.68 -19.42 3.83
CA TYR A 258 -1.28 -19.33 3.38
C TYR A 258 -1.08 -19.84 1.94
N SER A 259 -1.53 -21.06 1.63
CA SER A 259 -1.32 -21.71 0.33
C SER A 259 -2.41 -22.74 0.03
N VAL A 260 -2.53 -23.16 -1.24
CA VAL A 260 -3.42 -24.24 -1.65
C VAL A 260 -2.85 -25.61 -1.26
N GLN A 261 -1.53 -25.80 -1.34
CA GLN A 261 -0.88 -27.09 -1.04
C GLN A 261 -0.84 -27.38 0.46
N TYR A 262 -0.75 -26.33 1.28
CA TYR A 262 -0.81 -26.40 2.74
C TYR A 262 -1.92 -25.45 3.23
N PRO A 263 -3.20 -25.87 3.14
CA PRO A 263 -4.31 -25.04 3.58
C PRO A 263 -4.21 -24.72 5.06
N THR A 264 -4.35 -23.43 5.39
CA THR A 264 -4.44 -22.94 6.77
C THR A 264 -5.79 -22.25 6.98
N PRO A 265 -6.24 -22.10 8.23
CA PRO A 265 -7.26 -21.10 8.55
C PRO A 265 -6.84 -19.72 8.05
N GLY A 266 -7.84 -18.84 7.89
CA GLY A 266 -7.62 -17.44 7.56
C GLY A 266 -6.74 -16.77 8.61
N ASN A 267 -5.74 -16.02 8.16
CA ASN A 267 -4.83 -15.29 9.03
C ASN A 267 -4.62 -13.86 8.54
N THR A 268 -4.20 -12.99 9.45
CA THR A 268 -4.02 -11.55 9.18
C THR A 268 -3.00 -11.28 8.08
N ASN A 269 -1.85 -11.96 8.12
CA ASN A 269 -0.75 -11.74 7.18
C ASN A 269 -1.17 -12.07 5.74
N SER A 270 -1.59 -13.31 5.50
CA SER A 270 -2.02 -13.75 4.18
C SER A 270 -3.23 -12.97 3.68
N SER A 271 -4.17 -12.59 4.56
CA SER A 271 -5.33 -11.78 4.17
C SER A 271 -4.93 -10.36 3.77
N GLY A 272 -4.06 -9.71 4.56
CA GLY A 272 -3.51 -8.38 4.25
C GLY A 272 -2.73 -8.36 2.94
N MET A 273 -1.89 -9.37 2.71
CA MET A 273 -1.14 -9.52 1.46
C MET A 273 -2.05 -9.79 0.26
N ASN A 274 -3.09 -10.62 0.42
CA ASN A 274 -4.03 -10.86 -0.67
C ASN A 274 -4.85 -9.60 -1.01
N LEU A 275 -5.22 -8.81 0.02
CA LEU A 275 -5.82 -7.50 -0.20
C LEU A 275 -4.87 -6.58 -0.98
N ALA A 276 -3.59 -6.51 -0.60
CA ALA A 276 -2.60 -5.71 -1.33
C ALA A 276 -2.52 -6.11 -2.80
N PHE A 277 -2.42 -7.42 -3.05
CA PHE A 277 -2.33 -7.98 -4.41
C PHE A 277 -3.55 -7.60 -5.26
N PHE A 278 -4.75 -7.94 -4.79
CA PHE A 278 -5.97 -7.76 -5.58
C PHE A 278 -6.41 -6.30 -5.68
N ALA A 279 -6.12 -5.47 -4.68
CA ALA A 279 -6.32 -4.03 -4.77
C ALA A 279 -5.44 -3.40 -5.84
N GLN A 280 -4.19 -3.86 -5.99
CA GLN A 280 -3.26 -3.28 -6.95
C GLN A 280 -3.62 -3.61 -8.40
N TYR A 281 -4.05 -4.84 -8.68
CA TYR A 281 -4.28 -5.31 -10.04
C TYR A 281 -5.75 -5.33 -10.47
N ASN A 282 -6.67 -4.99 -9.56
CA ASN A 282 -8.10 -4.87 -9.81
C ASN A 282 -8.67 -6.08 -10.59
N ASN A 283 -8.52 -7.28 -10.04
CA ASN A 283 -9.01 -8.50 -10.66
C ASN A 283 -10.56 -8.54 -10.61
N PRO A 284 -11.26 -8.66 -11.74
CA PRO A 284 -12.72 -8.62 -11.77
C PRO A 284 -13.41 -9.81 -11.08
N ASP A 285 -12.69 -10.92 -10.88
CA ASP A 285 -13.23 -12.12 -10.22
C ASP A 285 -13.17 -12.03 -8.69
N VAL A 286 -12.53 -10.99 -8.13
CA VAL A 286 -12.30 -10.85 -6.70
C VAL A 286 -12.88 -9.54 -6.20
N ASN A 287 -13.87 -9.64 -5.30
CA ASN A 287 -14.42 -8.47 -4.62
C ASN A 287 -13.46 -8.00 -3.51
N THR A 288 -12.63 -7.01 -3.80
CA THR A 288 -11.65 -6.44 -2.85
C THR A 288 -12.29 -5.82 -1.61
N ALA A 289 -13.56 -5.38 -1.68
CA ALA A 289 -14.28 -4.88 -0.51
C ALA A 289 -14.58 -6.00 0.50
N VAL A 290 -14.87 -7.23 0.01
CA VAL A 290 -15.01 -8.41 0.88
C VAL A 290 -13.69 -8.70 1.58
N LEU A 291 -12.56 -8.65 0.86
CA LEU A 291 -11.24 -8.89 1.45
C LEU A 291 -10.93 -7.87 2.56
N TYR A 292 -11.09 -6.57 2.28
CA TYR A 292 -10.90 -5.50 3.26
C TYR A 292 -11.80 -5.69 4.50
N ASN A 293 -13.10 -5.89 4.29
CA ASN A 293 -14.04 -6.05 5.39
C ASN A 293 -13.73 -7.30 6.24
N SER A 294 -13.24 -8.38 5.62
CA SER A 294 -12.86 -9.59 6.36
C SER A 294 -11.70 -9.32 7.32
N ILE A 295 -10.69 -8.56 6.89
CA ILE A 295 -9.53 -8.18 7.70
C ILE A 295 -9.97 -7.35 8.90
N VAL A 296 -10.70 -6.26 8.66
CA VAL A 296 -11.15 -5.33 9.72
C VAL A 296 -12.07 -6.05 10.71
N ASN A 297 -13.01 -6.87 10.24
CA ASN A 297 -13.99 -7.50 11.11
C ASN A 297 -13.46 -8.70 11.90
N LYS A 298 -12.43 -9.40 11.39
CA LYS A 298 -11.95 -10.64 12.02
C LYS A 298 -10.64 -10.50 12.78
N PHE A 299 -9.75 -9.63 12.32
CA PHE A 299 -8.37 -9.59 12.82
C PHE A 299 -8.00 -8.30 13.54
N LYS A 300 -8.82 -7.26 13.44
CA LYS A 300 -8.61 -6.05 14.21
C LYS A 300 -8.73 -6.34 15.70
N SER A 301 -7.77 -5.84 16.47
CA SER A 301 -7.77 -5.98 17.93
C SER A 301 -8.92 -5.22 18.56
N VAL A 302 -9.54 -5.82 19.58
CA VAL A 302 -10.56 -5.17 20.41
C VAL A 302 -9.95 -4.31 21.52
N SER A 303 -8.67 -4.51 21.85
CA SER A 303 -7.96 -3.79 22.91
C SER A 303 -7.09 -2.65 22.39
N GLY A 304 -6.41 -2.87 21.27
CA GLY A 304 -5.46 -1.95 20.67
C GLY A 304 -6.09 -1.26 19.48
N ASN A 305 -6.38 0.03 19.62
CA ASN A 305 -6.96 0.80 18.52
C ASN A 305 -5.97 0.89 17.36
N GLY A 306 -6.32 0.29 16.21
CA GLY A 306 -5.48 0.19 15.02
C GLY A 306 -4.57 -1.04 14.97
N ALA A 307 -4.49 -1.84 16.04
CA ALA A 307 -3.67 -3.06 16.07
C ALA A 307 -4.38 -4.22 15.38
N TYR A 308 -3.60 -5.13 14.80
CA TYR A 308 -4.08 -6.40 14.29
C TYR A 308 -3.44 -7.58 15.03
N ILE A 309 -4.22 -8.64 15.21
CA ILE A 309 -3.79 -9.82 15.96
C ILE A 309 -3.00 -10.77 15.06
N ASN A 310 -1.98 -11.39 15.63
CA ASN A 310 -1.38 -12.58 15.06
C ASN A 310 -2.26 -13.79 15.41
N THR A 311 -2.84 -14.44 14.41
CA THR A 311 -3.81 -15.53 14.64
C THR A 311 -3.20 -16.78 15.24
N TYR A 312 -1.87 -16.94 15.19
CA TYR A 312 -1.17 -18.07 15.82
C TYR A 312 -0.99 -17.86 17.32
N THR A 313 -0.83 -16.61 17.78
CA THR A 313 -0.62 -16.29 19.21
C THR A 313 -1.88 -15.71 19.88
N GLY A 314 -2.82 -15.20 19.09
CA GLY A 314 -3.99 -14.45 19.55
C GLY A 314 -3.64 -13.09 20.15
N GLN A 315 -2.39 -12.62 20.01
CA GLN A 315 -1.92 -11.35 20.57
C GLN A 315 -1.78 -10.30 19.48
N GLU A 316 -1.84 -9.03 19.86
CA GLU A 316 -1.45 -7.92 18.99
C GLU A 316 0.00 -8.09 18.54
N ASP A 317 0.26 -7.86 17.25
CA ASP A 317 1.57 -8.08 16.67
C ASP A 317 1.94 -6.90 15.77
N PHE A 318 2.78 -6.03 16.32
CA PHE A 318 3.33 -4.87 15.63
C PHE A 318 4.49 -5.21 14.68
N LYS A 319 5.00 -6.45 14.69
CA LYS A 319 6.16 -6.84 13.88
C LYS A 319 5.76 -7.43 12.53
N SER A 320 4.66 -8.17 12.50
CA SER A 320 4.22 -8.92 11.33
C SER A 320 2.77 -8.63 10.95
N ALA A 321 1.80 -9.01 11.80
CA ALA A 321 0.39 -8.93 11.44
C ALA A 321 -0.11 -7.50 11.16
N THR A 322 0.28 -6.53 11.99
CA THR A 322 -0.16 -5.14 11.86
C THR A 322 0.47 -4.43 10.64
N PRO A 323 1.80 -4.53 10.39
CA PRO A 323 2.39 -4.01 9.18
C PRO A 323 1.81 -4.61 7.88
N ASP A 324 1.57 -5.93 7.85
CA ASP A 324 1.02 -6.61 6.67
C ASP A 324 -0.43 -6.19 6.39
N ALA A 325 -1.25 -6.05 7.44
CA ALA A 325 -2.59 -5.47 7.31
C ALA A 325 -2.51 -4.03 6.79
N LEU A 326 -1.61 -3.20 7.34
CA LEU A 326 -1.45 -1.82 6.91
C LEU A 326 -1.06 -1.71 5.42
N GLN A 327 -0.15 -2.56 4.95
CA GLN A 327 0.25 -2.60 3.54
C GLN A 327 -0.95 -2.91 2.62
N GLY A 328 -1.77 -3.89 2.99
CA GLY A 328 -3.01 -4.19 2.27
C GLY A 328 -4.01 -3.02 2.27
N ILE A 329 -4.23 -2.42 3.44
CA ILE A 329 -5.16 -1.30 3.61
C ILE A 329 -4.71 -0.07 2.82
N ILE A 330 -3.42 0.27 2.82
CA ILE A 330 -2.88 1.41 2.04
C ILE A 330 -3.03 1.14 0.54
N THR A 331 -2.72 -0.06 0.08
CA THR A 331 -2.85 -0.40 -1.34
C THR A 331 -4.32 -0.28 -1.78
N TYR A 332 -5.24 -0.76 -0.96
CA TYR A 332 -6.67 -0.62 -1.20
C TYR A 332 -7.16 0.83 -1.16
N LEU A 333 -6.68 1.62 -0.21
CA LEU A 333 -6.98 3.06 -0.13
C LEU A 333 -6.56 3.78 -1.41
N TYR A 334 -5.36 3.51 -1.91
CA TYR A 334 -4.84 4.15 -3.12
C TYR A 334 -5.65 3.77 -4.35
N ALA A 335 -6.08 2.50 -4.45
CA ALA A 335 -7.00 2.06 -5.50
C ALA A 335 -8.35 2.81 -5.44
N LEU A 336 -8.96 2.93 -4.25
CA LEU A 336 -10.21 3.69 -4.07
C LEU A 336 -10.08 5.17 -4.42
N GLU A 337 -8.91 5.76 -4.15
CA GLU A 337 -8.61 7.16 -4.44
C GLU A 337 -8.11 7.39 -5.88
N SER A 338 -7.99 6.33 -6.69
CA SER A 338 -7.42 6.39 -8.04
C SER A 338 -6.01 7.01 -8.07
N LYS A 339 -5.21 6.73 -7.04
CA LYS A 339 -3.81 7.17 -6.94
C LYS A 339 -2.87 6.15 -7.58
N THR A 340 -1.70 6.64 -8.02
CA THR A 340 -0.59 5.78 -8.42
C THR A 340 -0.16 4.88 -7.27
N ASN A 341 0.34 3.69 -7.58
CA ASN A 341 0.84 2.71 -6.61
C ASN A 341 1.58 3.34 -5.40
N PRO A 342 1.25 2.98 -4.15
CA PRO A 342 1.84 3.61 -2.94
C PRO A 342 3.34 3.31 -2.76
N PHE A 343 3.87 2.31 -3.43
CA PHE A 343 5.27 1.91 -3.37
C PHE A 343 6.11 2.52 -4.50
N ASP A 344 5.51 3.10 -5.54
CA ASP A 344 6.21 3.84 -6.58
C ASP A 344 6.55 5.24 -6.08
N ILE A 345 7.84 5.54 -5.96
CA ILE A 345 8.36 6.84 -5.48
C ILE A 345 8.79 7.76 -6.64
N THR A 346 8.57 7.37 -7.91
CA THR A 346 9.04 8.13 -9.08
C THR A 346 8.52 9.56 -9.10
N ALA A 347 7.24 9.74 -8.76
CA ALA A 347 6.63 11.07 -8.68
C ALA A 347 7.25 11.93 -7.57
N ASP A 348 7.58 11.31 -6.42
CA ASP A 348 8.20 12.00 -5.29
C ASP A 348 9.62 12.47 -5.65
N VAL A 349 10.42 11.57 -6.25
CA VAL A 349 11.78 11.88 -6.72
C VAL A 349 11.75 12.99 -7.76
N LYS A 350 10.81 12.93 -8.71
CA LYS A 350 10.64 13.98 -9.71
C LYS A 350 10.29 15.32 -9.07
N ALA A 351 9.36 15.35 -8.11
CA ALA A 351 8.95 16.57 -7.43
C ALA A 351 10.13 17.25 -6.70
N ILE A 352 10.99 16.46 -6.06
CA ILE A 352 12.20 16.96 -5.40
C ILE A 352 13.19 17.53 -6.42
N ALA A 353 13.42 16.83 -7.53
CA ALA A 353 14.32 17.29 -8.59
C ALA A 353 13.80 18.58 -9.26
N ASP A 354 12.49 18.68 -9.51
CA ASP A 354 11.86 19.88 -10.04
C ASP A 354 12.01 21.07 -9.08
N ALA A 355 11.78 20.85 -7.78
CA ALA A 355 11.93 21.89 -6.76
C ALA A 355 13.37 22.43 -6.66
N LYS A 356 14.37 21.57 -6.86
CA LYS A 356 15.80 21.95 -6.89
C LYS A 356 16.16 22.81 -8.11
N ASN A 357 15.47 22.60 -9.22
CA ASN A 357 15.71 23.30 -10.48
C ASN A 357 14.79 24.51 -10.69
N ALA A 358 13.86 24.76 -9.77
CA ALA A 358 12.99 25.93 -9.83
C ALA A 358 13.85 27.21 -9.72
N PRO A 359 13.64 28.21 -10.59
CA PRO A 359 14.30 29.51 -10.46
C PRO A 359 14.00 30.07 -9.07
N ILE A 360 15.05 30.47 -8.34
CA ILE A 360 14.86 31.30 -7.15
C ILE A 360 14.34 32.63 -7.67
N GLU A 361 13.08 32.97 -7.37
CA GLU A 361 12.59 34.33 -7.61
C GLU A 361 13.54 35.28 -6.88
N GLU A 362 14.28 36.10 -7.64
CA GLU A 362 15.02 37.20 -7.06
C GLU A 362 14.02 38.06 -6.28
N PRO A 363 14.33 38.46 -5.04
CA PRO A 363 13.47 39.39 -4.33
C PRO A 363 13.32 40.64 -5.21
N SER A 364 12.07 40.92 -5.61
CA SER A 364 11.73 42.10 -6.39
C SER A 364 12.36 43.33 -5.72
N THR A 365 13.26 43.99 -6.44
CA THR A 365 13.85 45.28 -6.06
C THR A 365 12.91 46.44 -6.43
N GLU A 366 11.60 46.25 -6.35
CA GLU A 366 10.68 47.37 -6.40
C GLU A 366 10.93 48.27 -5.18
N PRO A 367 11.28 49.56 -5.39
CA PRO A 367 11.47 50.49 -4.30
C PRO A 367 10.18 50.60 -3.50
N ALA A 368 10.27 50.39 -2.18
CA ALA A 368 9.19 50.72 -1.26
C ALA A 368 8.79 52.19 -1.49
N THR A 369 7.57 52.40 -1.99
CA THR A 369 6.99 53.72 -2.11
C THR A 369 6.72 54.23 -0.70
N GLU A 370 7.27 55.38 -0.32
CA GLU A 370 7.04 56.00 0.98
C GLU A 370 5.54 56.19 1.24
N PRO A 371 5.06 56.04 2.49
CA PRO A 371 3.65 56.26 2.80
C PRO A 371 3.37 57.77 2.79
N SER A 372 2.64 58.26 1.77
CA SER A 372 2.05 59.59 1.81
C SER A 372 0.92 59.61 2.84
N THR A 373 1.08 60.40 3.89
CA THR A 373 0.03 60.75 4.83
C THR A 373 -1.03 61.60 4.13
N ASP A 374 -2.16 61.02 3.78
CA ASP A 374 -3.41 61.77 3.63
C ASP A 374 -4.53 61.04 4.36
N ASN A 375 -5.03 61.71 5.39
CA ASN A 375 -6.21 61.34 6.16
C ASN A 375 -7.45 61.65 5.32
N GLU A 376 -8.12 60.63 4.80
CA GLU A 376 -9.55 60.70 4.53
C GLU A 376 -10.26 59.49 5.14
N VAL A 377 -11.09 59.79 6.14
CA VAL A 377 -11.95 58.82 6.82
C VAL A 377 -13.30 58.77 6.12
N SER A 378 -13.66 57.62 5.58
CA SER A 378 -15.06 57.21 5.41
C SER A 378 -15.20 55.67 5.31
N PRO A 379 -16.36 55.11 5.68
CA PRO A 379 -16.41 53.88 6.47
C PRO A 379 -16.49 52.59 5.66
N ALA A 380 -15.91 51.55 6.28
CA ALA A 380 -16.17 50.11 6.17
C ALA A 380 -16.98 49.56 4.99
N THR A 381 -16.36 48.65 4.23
CA THR A 381 -16.99 47.37 3.84
C THR A 381 -15.90 46.29 3.79
N GLY A 382 -16.10 45.23 4.58
CA GLY A 382 -15.20 44.10 4.64
C GLY A 382 -15.52 43.11 3.54
N ASP A 383 -14.52 42.82 2.70
CA ASP A 383 -14.54 41.67 1.80
C ASP A 383 -13.75 40.53 2.41
N VAL A 384 -14.32 39.97 3.47
CA VAL A 384 -14.12 38.57 3.80
C VAL A 384 -15.52 37.99 3.80
N ASN A 385 -15.69 36.85 3.13
CA ASN A 385 -16.75 35.88 3.38
C ASN A 385 -18.06 35.86 2.53
N VAL A 386 -18.14 36.45 1.34
CA VAL A 386 -19.36 36.30 0.50
C VAL A 386 -19.49 34.91 -0.15
N TYR A 387 -18.37 34.27 -0.53
CA TYR A 387 -18.41 32.93 -1.16
C TYR A 387 -18.69 31.78 -0.18
N MET A 388 -18.31 31.91 1.10
CA MET A 388 -18.52 30.85 2.09
C MET A 388 -19.97 30.82 2.62
N TYR A 389 -20.61 31.98 2.78
CA TYR A 389 -22.02 32.04 3.19
C TYR A 389 -22.99 31.65 2.06
N LEU A 390 -22.64 31.90 0.79
CA LEU A 390 -23.40 31.39 -0.36
C LEU A 390 -23.31 29.86 -0.46
N LEU A 391 -22.17 29.25 -0.12
CA LEU A 391 -22.02 27.80 -0.07
C LEU A 391 -22.80 27.15 1.10
N LEU A 392 -22.82 27.80 2.26
CA LEU A 392 -23.57 27.32 3.44
C LEU A 392 -25.09 27.49 3.29
N ALA A 393 -25.56 28.53 2.61
CA ALA A 393 -26.98 28.73 2.32
C ALA A 393 -27.51 27.72 1.26
N ALA A 394 -26.66 27.31 0.31
CA ALA A 394 -27.01 26.29 -0.68
C ALA A 394 -27.18 24.89 -0.05
N CYS A 395 -26.40 24.55 0.98
CA CYS A 395 -26.51 23.27 1.71
C CYS A 395 -27.73 23.18 2.65
N ALA A 396 -28.22 24.31 3.16
CA ALA A 396 -29.41 24.32 4.03
C ALA A 396 -30.73 24.19 3.22
N ALA A 397 -30.76 24.65 1.97
CA ALA A 397 -31.94 24.55 1.11
C ALA A 397 -32.18 23.13 0.58
N THR A 398 -31.13 22.33 0.36
CA THR A 398 -31.25 20.92 -0.06
C THR A 398 -31.76 20.01 1.05
N PHE A 399 -31.41 20.26 2.31
CA PHE A 399 -31.93 19.48 3.45
C PHE A 399 -33.41 19.73 3.74
N ALA A 400 -33.90 20.96 3.53
CA ALA A 400 -35.32 21.29 3.70
C ALA A 400 -36.21 20.64 2.62
N CYS A 401 -35.74 20.53 1.36
CA CYS A 401 -36.51 19.93 0.28
C CYS A 401 -36.64 18.40 0.39
N VAL A 402 -35.64 17.69 0.93
CA VAL A 402 -35.71 16.22 1.11
C VAL A 402 -36.65 15.84 2.26
N THR A 403 -36.78 16.69 3.28
CA THR A 403 -37.67 16.40 4.42
C THR A 403 -39.14 16.63 4.11
N VAL A 404 -39.47 17.49 3.13
CA VAL A 404 -40.86 17.76 2.69
C VAL A 404 -41.35 16.73 1.67
N TYR A 405 -40.47 16.07 0.91
CA TYR A 405 -40.87 15.08 -0.10
C TYR A 405 -41.29 13.73 0.53
N ASN A 406 -40.73 13.36 1.68
CA ASN A 406 -41.08 12.10 2.37
C ASN A 406 -42.41 12.13 3.16
N LYS A 407 -43.08 13.28 3.27
CA LYS A 407 -44.35 13.41 4.01
C LYS A 407 -45.61 13.31 3.16
N LYS A 408 -45.49 13.14 1.83
CA LYS A 408 -46.63 13.12 0.89
C LYS A 408 -46.97 11.76 0.25
N SER A 409 -46.25 10.69 0.58
CA SER A 409 -46.54 9.34 0.04
C SER A 409 -47.08 8.34 1.07
N ALA A 410 -47.94 8.82 1.98
CA ALA A 410 -48.75 7.96 2.83
C ALA A 410 -50.18 8.52 2.89
N ARG A 411 -51.01 8.12 1.94
CA ARG A 411 -52.46 8.02 2.07
C ARG A 411 -52.97 6.90 1.19
#